data_AF-B0DB42-F1
#
_entry.id   AF-B0DB42-F1
#
_cell.length_a   1.000
_cell.length_b   1.000
_cell.length_c   1.000
_cell.angle_alpha   90.00
_cell.angle_beta   90.00
_cell.angle_gamma   90.00
#
_symmetry.space_group_name_H-M   'P 1'
#
loop_
_entity.id
_entity.type
_entity.pdbx_description
1 polymer ?
#
loop_
_entity_poly.entity_id
_entity_poly.type
_entity_poly.pdbx_seq_one_letter_code
_entity_poly.pdbx_strand_id
1 'polypeptide(L)'
;MEEARAKRGADLVKTVGDTLLSTPRIRVQLPEEKAEYFERVQRSDAFPMDPEGRHEKESEKLTLKLHSPQNSVYNVVIHTEEHTDAGVGNRYVFKLYGGDREVQDAFNEYERYIWLRKQKFQGCVKIFGLFHCVIAGSDIHGLLMSNEGRLLAAGKLSNKRRKSIGPKYQATVKELSRRTNITHGGLFLEHFIFNSKSEILSLVSWGFARAPSGDAEENVEEMDLKEDVDQAVELGEKEARGETKLGGGKQGFGRRPRAEIYRLKEVDT
;
A
#
# COMPACT_ATOMS: atom_id res chain seq x y z
N MET A 1 33.74 -2.98 -9.23
CA MET A 1 32.80 -2.00 -9.81
C MET A 1 31.35 -2.25 -9.40
N GLU A 2 30.88 -3.50 -9.36
CA GLU A 2 29.49 -3.83 -9.02
C GLU A 2 29.09 -3.45 -7.58
N GLU A 3 29.96 -3.69 -6.61
CA GLU A 3 29.76 -3.33 -5.20
C GLU A 3 29.64 -1.81 -4.96
N ALA A 4 30.48 -1.02 -5.64
CA ALA A 4 30.42 0.45 -5.58
C ALA A 4 29.10 0.99 -6.18
N ARG A 5 28.58 0.35 -7.24
CA ARG A 5 27.30 0.72 -7.86
C ARG A 5 26.11 0.34 -6.95
N ALA A 6 26.17 -0.82 -6.30
CA ALA A 6 25.17 -1.26 -5.34
C ALA A 6 25.10 -0.34 -4.11
N LYS A 7 26.26 0.02 -3.54
CA LYS A 7 26.35 0.95 -2.40
C LYS A 7 25.79 2.33 -2.74
N ARG A 8 26.19 2.90 -3.88
CA ARG A 8 25.66 4.19 -4.37
C ARG A 8 24.13 4.15 -4.56
N GLY A 9 23.60 3.03 -5.05
CA GLY A 9 22.15 2.84 -5.18
C GLY A 9 21.42 2.76 -3.83
N ALA A 10 22.02 2.12 -2.82
CA ALA A 10 21.44 2.05 -1.47
C ALA A 10 21.46 3.41 -0.77
N ASP A 11 22.57 4.14 -0.85
CA ASP A 11 22.72 5.48 -0.28
C ASP A 11 21.71 6.45 -0.90
N LEU A 12 21.57 6.43 -2.22
CA LEU A 12 20.58 7.24 -2.93
C LEU A 12 19.15 6.97 -2.44
N VAL A 13 18.79 5.71 -2.21
CA VAL A 13 17.43 5.35 -1.79
C VAL A 13 17.14 5.74 -0.36
N LYS A 14 18.14 5.65 0.51
CA LYS A 14 18.03 6.19 1.87
C LYS A 14 17.80 7.70 1.79
N THR A 15 18.62 8.43 1.02
CA THR A 15 18.47 9.87 0.82
C THR A 15 17.09 10.22 0.26
N VAL A 16 16.63 9.59 -0.83
CA VAL A 16 15.30 9.85 -1.39
C VAL A 16 14.19 9.53 -0.38
N GLY A 17 14.29 8.42 0.35
CA GLY A 17 13.33 8.06 1.38
C GLY A 17 13.26 9.09 2.52
N ASP A 18 14.41 9.58 2.98
CA ASP A 18 14.50 10.60 4.02
C ASP A 18 13.97 11.96 3.52
N THR A 19 14.31 12.35 2.28
CA THR A 19 13.77 13.56 1.64
C THR A 19 12.26 13.48 1.48
N LEU A 20 11.69 12.35 1.03
CA LEU A 20 10.24 12.16 0.95
C LEU A 20 9.54 12.31 2.31
N LEU A 21 10.19 11.83 3.38
CA LEU A 21 9.64 11.94 4.74
C LEU A 21 9.72 13.37 5.30
N SER A 22 10.63 14.21 4.82
CA SER A 22 10.76 15.61 5.25
C SER A 22 10.09 16.62 4.32
N THR A 23 9.73 16.23 3.08
CA THR A 23 9.19 17.13 2.07
C THR A 23 7.68 17.35 2.26
N PRO A 24 7.21 18.59 2.45
CA PRO A 24 5.79 18.89 2.65
C PRO A 24 5.01 18.99 1.34
N ARG A 25 5.65 19.32 0.20
CA ARG A 25 5.00 19.50 -1.09
C ARG A 25 5.80 18.82 -2.18
N ILE A 26 5.13 18.09 -3.05
CA ILE A 26 5.77 17.31 -4.09
C ILE A 26 5.10 17.60 -5.43
N ARG A 27 5.91 17.86 -6.45
CA ARG A 27 5.40 17.98 -7.82
C ARG A 27 5.10 16.58 -8.36
N VAL A 28 3.92 16.39 -8.93
CA VAL A 28 3.54 15.12 -9.56
C VAL A 28 3.28 15.35 -11.04
N GLN A 29 3.85 14.49 -11.87
CA GLN A 29 3.65 14.48 -13.30
C GLN A 29 2.88 13.21 -13.67
N LEU A 30 1.64 13.39 -14.13
CA LEU A 30 0.80 12.31 -14.64
C LEU A 30 1.25 11.91 -16.07
N PRO A 31 0.93 10.68 -16.53
CA PRO A 31 1.35 10.20 -17.86
C PRO A 31 0.89 11.06 -19.05
N GLU A 32 -0.26 11.72 -18.95
CA GLU A 32 -0.92 12.40 -20.08
C GLU A 32 -1.15 13.90 -19.85
N GLU A 33 -0.90 14.42 -18.65
CA GLU A 33 -1.19 15.80 -18.26
C GLU A 33 0.05 16.52 -17.70
N LYS A 34 0.11 17.84 -17.91
CA LYS A 34 1.20 18.69 -17.40
C LYS A 34 0.86 19.25 -16.02
N ALA A 35 1.78 18.98 -15.10
CA ALA A 35 2.10 19.67 -13.84
C ALA A 35 0.94 19.95 -12.87
N GLU A 36 0.87 19.10 -11.85
CA GLU A 36 0.18 19.42 -10.61
C GLU A 36 1.09 19.30 -9.39
N TYR A 37 0.62 19.88 -8.29
CA TYR A 37 1.30 19.84 -7.00
C TYR A 37 0.42 19.10 -6.00
N PHE A 38 1.04 18.14 -5.32
CA PHE A 38 0.47 17.47 -4.16
C PHE A 38 1.07 18.08 -2.89
N GLU A 39 0.22 18.52 -1.98
CA GLU A 39 0.59 18.95 -0.65
C GLU A 39 0.38 17.81 0.34
N ARG A 40 1.37 17.55 1.19
CA ARG A 40 1.30 16.49 2.18
C ARG A 40 0.26 16.85 3.23
N VAL A 41 -0.73 15.99 3.38
CA VAL A 41 -1.74 16.14 4.42
C VAL A 41 -1.23 15.49 5.69
N GLN A 42 -1.19 16.27 6.76
CA GLN A 42 -0.99 15.77 8.11
C GLN A 42 -2.29 15.97 8.88
N ARG A 43 -2.99 14.89 9.22
CA ARG A 43 -4.05 14.95 10.23
C ARG A 43 -3.38 15.20 11.59
N SER A 44 -3.57 16.38 12.17
CA SER A 44 -3.22 16.66 13.57
C SER A 44 -4.16 15.86 14.48
N ASP A 45 -3.64 15.26 15.56
CA ASP A 45 -3.81 15.86 16.90
C ASP A 45 -2.57 16.60 17.46
N ALA A 46 -1.40 16.51 16.81
CA ALA A 46 -0.12 16.82 17.48
C ALA A 46 0.82 17.84 16.80
N PHE A 47 0.41 18.49 15.70
CA PHE A 47 1.16 19.63 15.15
C PHE A 47 0.17 20.68 14.66
N PRO A 48 0.28 21.95 15.11
CA PRO A 48 -0.53 23.00 14.52
C PRO A 48 -0.15 23.09 13.05
N MET A 49 -1.13 22.93 12.15
CA MET A 49 -0.99 23.51 10.81
C MET A 49 -0.71 24.98 11.05
N ASP A 50 0.48 25.46 10.67
CA ASP A 50 0.81 26.88 10.78
C ASP A 50 -0.24 27.64 9.96
N PRO A 51 -1.20 28.34 10.60
CA PRO A 51 -2.25 29.03 9.88
C PRO A 51 -1.70 30.26 9.15
N GLU A 52 -0.47 30.65 9.48
CA GLU A 52 0.26 31.73 8.85
C GLU A 52 1.31 31.12 7.92
N GLY A 53 0.94 30.99 6.64
CA GLY A 53 1.78 30.44 5.58
C GLY A 53 3.21 30.98 5.56
N ARG A 54 4.11 30.30 6.28
CA ARG A 54 5.54 30.48 6.13
C ARG A 54 5.99 29.81 4.82
N HIS A 55 5.99 30.65 3.80
CA HIS A 55 6.83 30.66 2.60
C HIS A 55 7.68 29.40 2.38
N GLU A 56 7.35 28.62 1.35
CA GLU A 56 7.94 28.84 0.01
C GLU A 56 9.46 28.86 0.05
N LYS A 57 10.04 27.71 0.31
CA LYS A 57 11.35 27.33 -0.24
C LYS A 57 11.37 25.81 -0.25
N GLU A 58 11.75 25.22 -1.38
CA GLU A 58 12.14 23.81 -1.52
C GLU A 58 11.10 22.75 -1.91
N SER A 59 9.94 23.10 -2.49
CA SER A 59 9.17 22.08 -3.25
C SER A 59 9.79 21.75 -4.62
N GLU A 60 10.86 22.45 -5.03
CA GLU A 60 11.54 22.27 -6.32
C GLU A 60 12.41 21.00 -6.36
N LYS A 61 12.77 20.45 -5.20
CA LYS A 61 13.76 19.37 -5.12
C LYS A 61 13.26 18.00 -5.58
N LEU A 62 11.94 17.78 -5.66
CA LEU A 62 11.37 16.45 -5.94
C LEU A 62 10.21 16.51 -6.94
N THR A 63 10.33 15.74 -8.01
CA THR A 63 9.24 15.47 -8.96
C THR A 63 8.96 13.97 -9.01
N LEU A 64 7.71 13.57 -8.78
CA LEU A 64 7.23 12.20 -8.96
C LEU A 64 6.61 12.08 -10.35
N LYS A 65 7.21 11.27 -11.20
CA LYS A 65 6.61 10.90 -12.47
C LYS A 65 5.82 9.61 -12.27
N LEU A 66 4.51 9.68 -12.43
CA LEU A 66 3.64 8.52 -12.38
C LEU A 66 3.70 7.80 -13.72
N HIS A 67 3.94 6.50 -13.68
CA HIS A 67 3.95 5.61 -14.84
C HIS A 67 2.71 4.72 -14.84
N SER A 68 2.39 4.19 -16.03
CA SER A 68 1.20 3.42 -16.40
C SER A 68 0.38 2.90 -15.21
N PRO A 69 -0.85 3.39 -15.02
CA PRO A 69 -1.69 2.96 -13.91
C PRO A 69 -1.95 1.46 -13.94
N GLN A 70 -1.99 0.87 -12.75
CA GLN A 70 -2.70 -0.36 -12.47
C GLN A 70 -3.90 0.02 -11.59
N ASN A 71 -5.01 0.35 -12.23
CA ASN A 71 -6.18 0.99 -11.59
C ASN A 71 -5.81 2.36 -11.03
N SER A 72 -6.06 2.61 -9.74
CA SER A 72 -5.68 3.83 -9.05
C SER A 72 -4.26 3.81 -8.45
N VAL A 73 -3.46 2.76 -8.74
CA VAL A 73 -2.08 2.64 -8.24
C VAL A 73 -1.08 2.85 -9.38
N TYR A 74 -0.13 3.75 -9.18
CA TYR A 74 0.87 4.13 -10.16
C TYR A 74 2.26 3.73 -9.68
N ASN A 75 3.09 3.20 -10.58
CA ASN A 75 4.52 3.12 -10.32
C ASN A 75 5.13 4.52 -10.39
N VAL A 76 6.06 4.82 -9.50
CA VAL A 76 6.65 6.15 -9.42
C VAL A 76 8.13 6.11 -9.79
N VAL A 77 8.54 7.04 -10.65
CA VAL A 77 9.94 7.41 -10.83
C VAL A 77 10.16 8.75 -10.16
N ILE A 78 11.10 8.80 -9.21
CA ILE A 78 11.42 10.02 -8.48
C ILE A 78 12.61 10.70 -9.13
N HIS A 79 12.42 11.94 -9.54
CA HIS A 79 13.46 12.83 -10.01
C HIS A 79 13.80 13.83 -8.92
N THR A 80 15.10 13.97 -8.66
CA THR A 80 15.65 15.04 -7.82
C THR A 80 16.44 15.99 -8.70
N GLU A 81 16.69 17.22 -8.24
CA GLU A 81 17.55 18.19 -8.95
C GLU A 81 18.93 17.60 -9.30
N GLU A 82 19.49 16.79 -8.38
CA GLU A 82 20.80 16.16 -8.55
C GLU A 82 20.77 14.91 -9.46
N HIS A 83 19.58 14.32 -9.70
CA HIS A 83 19.43 13.01 -10.33
C HIS A 83 18.25 12.99 -11.32
N THR A 84 18.28 13.85 -12.33
CA THR A 84 17.25 13.93 -13.37
C THR A 84 17.25 12.71 -14.30
N ASP A 85 18.43 12.20 -14.66
CA ASP A 85 18.57 11.27 -15.79
C ASP A 85 18.51 9.79 -15.37
N ALA A 86 18.73 9.50 -14.09
CA ALA A 86 18.83 8.13 -13.56
C ALA A 86 17.77 7.83 -12.48
N GLY A 87 16.65 8.58 -12.49
CA GLY A 87 15.62 8.61 -11.44
C GLY A 87 15.39 7.27 -10.75
N VAL A 88 15.12 7.31 -9.45
CA VAL A 88 14.93 6.10 -8.64
C VAL A 88 13.58 5.47 -8.99
N GLY A 89 13.56 4.67 -10.06
CA GLY A 89 12.36 4.03 -10.59
C GLY A 89 11.99 2.74 -9.87
N ASN A 90 10.70 2.41 -9.90
CA ASN A 90 10.13 1.12 -9.46
C ASN A 90 10.35 0.76 -7.98
N ARG A 91 10.64 1.76 -7.13
CA ARG A 91 10.79 1.56 -5.68
C ARG A 91 9.67 2.18 -4.86
N TYR A 92 8.79 2.93 -5.52
CA TYR A 92 7.69 3.62 -4.90
C TYR A 92 6.43 3.42 -5.74
N VAL A 93 5.28 3.43 -5.07
CA VAL A 93 3.96 3.45 -5.69
C VAL A 93 3.15 4.60 -5.13
N PHE A 94 2.28 5.17 -5.96
CA PHE A 94 1.35 6.23 -5.57
C PHE A 94 -0.08 5.74 -5.81
N LYS A 95 -0.87 5.61 -4.75
CA LYS A 95 -2.27 5.18 -4.82
C LYS A 95 -3.19 6.40 -4.72
N LEU A 96 -3.94 6.69 -5.77
CA LEU A 96 -4.87 7.81 -5.86
C LEU A 96 -6.27 7.43 -5.35
N TYR A 97 -6.97 8.43 -4.82
CA TYR A 97 -8.34 8.39 -4.32
C TYR A 97 -9.06 9.64 -4.80
N GLY A 98 -10.19 9.47 -5.48
CA GLY A 98 -10.97 10.57 -6.06
C GLY A 98 -12.37 10.64 -5.47
N GLY A 99 -12.80 11.86 -5.11
CA GLY A 99 -14.15 12.13 -4.61
C GLY A 99 -14.35 11.83 -3.12
N ASP A 100 -15.36 12.46 -2.52
CA ASP A 100 -15.52 12.61 -1.07
C ASP A 100 -15.43 11.30 -0.28
N ARG A 101 -16.02 10.22 -0.81
CA ARG A 101 -16.02 8.91 -0.14
C ARG A 101 -14.63 8.28 -0.12
N GLU A 102 -13.94 8.30 -1.27
CA GLU A 102 -12.60 7.69 -1.38
C GLU A 102 -11.56 8.48 -0.60
N VAL A 103 -11.75 9.81 -0.47
CA VAL A 103 -10.91 10.64 0.38
C VAL A 103 -10.93 10.16 1.83
N GLN A 104 -12.10 9.88 2.40
CA GLN A 104 -12.19 9.35 3.76
C GLN A 104 -11.54 7.97 3.88
N ASP A 105 -11.62 7.13 2.85
CA ASP A 105 -10.93 5.84 2.79
C ASP A 105 -9.40 6.01 2.75
N ALA A 106 -8.88 7.03 2.05
CA ALA A 106 -7.46 7.37 2.02
C ALA A 106 -6.93 7.76 3.41
N PHE A 107 -7.64 8.64 4.12
CA PHE A 107 -7.30 9.01 5.49
C PHE A 107 -7.32 7.81 6.42
N ASN A 108 -8.36 7.01 6.31
CA ASN A 108 -8.52 5.81 7.10
C ASN A 108 -7.33 4.86 6.90
N GLU A 109 -7.01 4.54 5.65
CA GLU A 109 -5.89 3.67 5.29
C GLU A 109 -4.55 4.24 5.79
N TYR A 110 -4.32 5.55 5.65
CA TYR A 110 -3.13 6.24 6.16
C TYR A 110 -2.96 6.09 7.68
N GLU A 111 -4.00 6.41 8.45
CA GLU A 111 -3.96 6.33 9.92
C GLU A 111 -3.64 4.91 10.40
N ARG A 112 -4.14 3.90 9.70
CA ARG A 112 -3.90 2.49 10.01
C ARG A 112 -2.44 2.13 9.76
N TYR A 113 -1.83 2.59 8.67
CA TYR A 113 -0.38 2.43 8.47
C TYR A 113 0.44 3.12 9.58
N ILE A 114 0.07 4.34 9.98
CA ILE A 114 0.75 5.04 11.07
C ILE A 114 0.62 4.28 12.39
N TRP A 115 -0.56 3.75 12.68
CA TRP A 115 -0.80 2.95 13.86
C TRP A 115 0.00 1.64 13.85
N LEU A 116 0.00 0.88 12.75
CA LEU A 116 0.77 -0.36 12.60
C LEU A 116 2.27 -0.12 12.81
N ARG A 117 2.78 0.99 12.27
CA ARG A 117 4.17 1.41 12.51
C ARG A 117 4.44 1.71 13.98
N LYS A 118 3.52 2.37 14.70
CA LYS A 118 3.64 2.60 16.16
C LYS A 118 3.67 1.27 16.93
N GLN A 119 2.92 0.26 16.48
CA GLN A 119 2.95 -1.11 17.02
C GLN A 119 4.17 -1.93 16.58
N LYS A 120 5.09 -1.34 15.80
CA LYS A 120 6.27 -2.00 15.24
C LYS A 120 5.94 -3.24 14.41
N PHE A 121 4.75 -3.28 13.80
CA PHE A 121 4.39 -4.33 12.85
C PHE A 121 5.22 -4.18 11.58
N GLN A 122 5.98 -5.21 11.20
CA GLN A 122 6.88 -5.16 10.04
C GLN A 122 6.25 -5.73 8.77
N GLY A 123 5.17 -6.49 8.88
CA GLY A 123 4.49 -7.14 7.77
C GLY A 123 3.62 -6.22 6.90
N CYS A 124 3.92 -4.93 6.79
CA CYS A 124 3.22 -3.98 5.93
C CYS A 124 4.20 -3.10 5.15
N VAL A 125 3.78 -2.63 3.98
CA VAL A 125 4.60 -1.70 3.18
C VAL A 125 4.88 -0.39 3.94
N LYS A 126 6.03 0.22 3.67
CA LYS A 126 6.40 1.51 4.24
C LYS A 126 5.57 2.63 3.61
N ILE A 127 4.83 3.37 4.43
CA ILE A 127 4.13 4.60 4.05
C ILE A 127 5.06 5.81 4.19
N PHE A 128 5.10 6.68 3.17
CA PHE A 128 5.87 7.94 3.18
C PHE A 128 4.99 9.14 3.51
N GLY A 129 3.75 9.14 3.03
CA GLY A 129 2.79 10.19 3.35
C GLY A 129 1.44 10.01 2.68
N LEU A 130 0.46 10.72 3.20
CA LEU A 130 -0.78 11.06 2.54
C LEU A 130 -0.63 12.47 1.95
N PHE A 131 -1.05 12.65 0.72
CA PHE A 131 -0.96 13.89 -0.01
C PHE A 131 -2.32 14.25 -0.60
N HIS A 132 -2.56 15.53 -0.81
CA HIS A 132 -3.78 16.11 -1.34
C HIS A 132 -3.43 17.06 -2.48
N CYS A 133 -4.26 17.08 -3.51
CA CYS A 133 -4.29 18.11 -4.52
C CYS A 133 -5.73 18.37 -4.95
N VAL A 134 -5.92 19.45 -5.72
CA VAL A 134 -7.20 19.76 -6.36
C VAL A 134 -6.99 19.71 -7.87
N ILE A 135 -7.63 18.75 -8.54
CA ILE A 135 -7.60 18.57 -10.00
C ILE A 135 -8.95 18.99 -10.57
N ALA A 136 -8.98 19.97 -11.47
CA ALA A 136 -10.20 20.40 -12.14
C ALA A 136 -11.39 20.65 -11.17
N GLY A 137 -11.10 21.19 -9.99
CA GLY A 137 -12.09 21.46 -8.93
C GLY A 137 -12.50 20.25 -8.08
N SER A 138 -11.87 19.10 -8.26
CA SER A 138 -12.11 17.89 -7.46
C SER A 138 -10.94 17.62 -6.51
N ASP A 139 -11.26 17.29 -5.26
CA ASP A 139 -10.26 16.85 -4.29
C ASP A 139 -9.73 15.46 -4.63
N ILE A 140 -8.41 15.35 -4.75
CA ILE A 140 -7.72 14.09 -4.97
C ILE A 140 -6.71 13.88 -3.85
N HIS A 141 -6.71 12.67 -3.31
CA HIS A 141 -5.77 12.25 -2.30
C HIS A 141 -4.86 11.12 -2.82
N GLY A 142 -3.63 11.08 -2.35
CA GLY A 142 -2.61 10.15 -2.79
C GLY A 142 -1.82 9.57 -1.62
N LEU A 143 -1.67 8.24 -1.57
CA LEU A 143 -0.76 7.56 -0.65
C LEU A 143 0.54 7.21 -1.37
N LEU A 144 1.65 7.75 -0.89
CA LEU A 144 2.99 7.37 -1.37
C LEU A 144 3.56 6.25 -0.50
N MET A 145 3.86 5.10 -1.11
CA MET A 145 4.31 3.89 -0.41
C MET A 145 5.56 3.29 -1.06
N SER A 146 6.25 2.39 -0.36
CA SER A 146 7.29 1.55 -0.95
C SER A 146 6.68 0.57 -1.96
N ASN A 147 7.39 0.37 -3.09
CA ASN A 147 7.13 -0.73 -3.99
C ASN A 147 7.95 -1.94 -3.53
N GLU A 148 7.28 -2.88 -2.87
CA GLU A 148 7.93 -4.07 -2.31
C GLU A 148 7.80 -5.30 -3.20
N GLY A 149 7.45 -5.13 -4.48
CA GLY A 149 7.41 -6.23 -5.44
C GLY A 149 6.06 -6.40 -6.09
N ARG A 150 5.60 -7.64 -6.21
CA ARG A 150 4.39 -7.96 -6.98
C ARG A 150 3.30 -8.45 -6.05
N LEU A 151 2.07 -7.99 -6.31
CA LEU A 151 0.87 -8.56 -5.71
C LEU A 151 0.82 -10.07 -5.99
N LEU A 152 0.40 -10.84 -5.00
CA LEU A 152 0.07 -12.24 -5.22
C LEU A 152 -1.29 -12.28 -5.90
N ALA A 153 -1.29 -12.49 -7.22
CA ALA A 153 -2.52 -12.58 -8.00
C ALA A 153 -3.41 -13.73 -7.50
N ALA A 154 -4.73 -13.54 -7.52
CA ALA A 154 -5.68 -14.64 -7.40
C ALA A 154 -5.45 -15.64 -8.54
N GLY A 155 -4.81 -16.75 -8.21
CA GLY A 155 -4.40 -17.77 -9.16
C GLY A 155 -3.55 -18.84 -8.47
N LYS A 156 -3.33 -19.95 -9.16
CA LYS A 156 -2.55 -21.06 -8.61
C LYS A 156 -1.09 -20.65 -8.46
N LEU A 157 -0.68 -20.39 -7.22
CA LEU A 157 0.74 -20.30 -6.87
C LEU A 157 1.40 -21.66 -7.14
N SER A 158 2.56 -21.65 -7.79
CA SER A 158 3.35 -22.88 -7.96
C SER A 158 3.72 -23.47 -6.60
N ASN A 159 3.87 -24.80 -6.53
CA ASN A 159 4.22 -25.47 -5.27
C ASN A 159 5.51 -24.92 -4.65
N LYS A 160 6.49 -24.53 -5.48
CA LYS A 160 7.73 -23.88 -5.02
C LYS A 160 7.45 -22.53 -4.35
N ARG A 161 6.61 -21.68 -4.96
CA ARG A 161 6.24 -20.38 -4.37
C ARG A 161 5.42 -20.56 -3.10
N ARG A 162 4.47 -21.51 -3.06
CA ARG A 162 3.71 -21.84 -1.84
C ARG A 162 4.61 -22.22 -0.68
N LYS A 163 5.60 -23.09 -0.90
CA LYS A 163 6.56 -23.49 0.14
C LYS A 163 7.39 -22.32 0.67
N SER A 164 7.73 -21.33 -0.16
CA SER A 164 8.48 -20.14 0.28
C SER A 164 7.59 -19.09 0.95
N ILE A 165 6.37 -18.86 0.45
CA ILE A 165 5.45 -17.81 0.92
C ILE A 165 4.68 -18.26 2.15
N GLY A 166 4.27 -19.53 2.24
CA GLY A 166 3.41 -20.06 3.31
C GLY A 166 3.91 -19.75 4.73
N PRO A 167 5.17 -20.07 5.07
CA PRO A 167 5.73 -19.73 6.38
C PRO A 167 5.75 -18.22 6.66
N LYS A 168 6.00 -17.40 5.64
CA LYS A 168 6.03 -15.93 5.75
C LYS A 168 4.64 -15.35 5.93
N TYR A 169 3.65 -15.90 5.24
CA TYR A 169 2.24 -15.56 5.43
C TYR A 169 1.82 -15.85 6.88
N GLN A 170 2.07 -17.08 7.36
CA GLN A 170 1.73 -17.47 8.73
C GLN A 170 2.43 -16.59 9.77
N ALA A 171 3.72 -16.30 9.58
CA ALA A 171 4.46 -15.39 10.45
C ALA A 171 3.85 -13.98 10.45
N THR A 172 3.48 -13.46 9.28
CA THR A 172 2.87 -12.12 9.13
C THR A 172 1.51 -12.03 9.81
N VAL A 173 0.63 -13.02 9.59
CA VAL A 173 -0.70 -13.07 10.21
C VAL A 173 -0.60 -13.24 11.72
N LYS A 174 0.31 -14.10 12.20
CA LYS A 174 0.57 -14.30 13.63
C LYS A 174 1.18 -13.08 14.28
N GLU A 175 2.06 -12.35 13.59
CA GLU A 175 2.56 -11.08 14.08
C GLU A 175 1.45 -10.03 14.16
N LEU A 176 0.60 -9.96 13.13
CA LEU A 176 -0.54 -9.06 13.11
C LEU A 176 -1.46 -9.34 14.31
N SER A 177 -1.89 -10.59 14.52
CA SER A 177 -2.77 -10.91 15.65
C SER A 177 -2.14 -10.69 17.02
N ARG A 178 -0.83 -10.95 17.17
CA ARG A 178 -0.13 -10.79 18.46
C ARG A 178 0.18 -9.35 18.81
N ARG A 179 0.52 -8.52 17.82
CA ARG A 179 0.90 -7.12 18.04
C ARG A 179 -0.29 -6.17 17.95
N THR A 180 -1.38 -6.63 17.36
CA THR A 180 -2.50 -5.79 16.99
C THR A 180 -3.82 -6.48 17.29
N ASN A 181 -4.74 -5.75 17.90
CA ASN A 181 -6.14 -6.16 17.94
C ASN A 181 -6.89 -5.66 16.67
N ILE A 182 -6.17 -5.40 15.57
CA ILE A 182 -6.77 -4.99 14.30
C ILE A 182 -7.15 -6.22 13.51
N THR A 183 -8.38 -6.22 12.99
CA THR A 183 -8.80 -7.16 11.96
C THR A 183 -8.75 -6.48 10.60
N HIS A 184 -7.98 -7.03 9.66
CA HIS A 184 -7.89 -6.51 8.29
C HIS A 184 -9.26 -6.47 7.57
N GLY A 185 -10.16 -7.41 7.92
CA GLY A 185 -11.53 -7.45 7.39
C GLY A 185 -11.70 -8.26 6.09
N GLY A 186 -10.64 -8.96 5.68
CA GLY A 186 -10.60 -9.89 4.55
C GLY A 186 -9.17 -10.08 4.06
N LEU A 187 -8.46 -11.07 4.62
CA LEU A 187 -7.10 -11.39 4.19
C LEU A 187 -7.14 -12.28 2.94
N PHE A 188 -7.04 -11.66 1.77
CA PHE A 188 -6.89 -12.35 0.50
C PHE A 188 -5.45 -12.31 0.05
N LEU A 189 -5.03 -13.26 -0.81
CA LEU A 189 -3.70 -13.26 -1.41
C LEU A 189 -3.40 -11.94 -2.13
N GLU A 190 -4.41 -11.33 -2.75
CA GLU A 190 -4.31 -10.05 -3.45
C GLU A 190 -3.92 -8.87 -2.55
N HIS A 191 -4.04 -9.02 -1.23
CA HIS A 191 -3.59 -8.02 -0.28
C HIS A 191 -2.12 -8.19 0.12
N PHE A 192 -1.43 -9.19 -0.40
CA PHE A 192 -0.03 -9.42 -0.12
C PHE A 192 0.84 -9.07 -1.33
N ILE A 193 1.87 -8.28 -1.08
CA ILE A 193 2.96 -8.00 -2.01
C ILE A 193 4.14 -8.87 -1.60
N PHE A 194 4.72 -9.59 -2.56
CA PHE A 194 5.90 -10.40 -2.35
C PHE A 194 7.10 -9.90 -3.16
N ASN A 195 8.19 -9.64 -2.47
CA ASN A 195 9.49 -9.36 -3.07
C ASN A 195 10.27 -10.66 -3.24
N SER A 196 10.44 -11.14 -4.46
CA SER A 196 11.22 -12.37 -4.68
C SER A 196 12.73 -12.20 -4.44
N LYS A 197 13.24 -10.95 -4.44
CA LYS A 197 14.68 -10.68 -4.25
C LYS A 197 15.02 -10.56 -2.76
N SER A 198 14.24 -9.78 -2.01
CA SER A 198 14.45 -9.62 -0.56
C SER A 198 13.71 -10.67 0.27
N GLU A 199 12.89 -11.51 -0.35
CA GLU A 199 12.03 -12.48 0.33
C GLU A 199 11.08 -11.85 1.36
N ILE A 200 10.73 -10.57 1.19
CA ILE A 200 9.79 -9.86 2.07
C ILE A 200 8.36 -10.09 1.58
N LEU A 201 7.44 -10.31 2.52
CA LEU A 201 6.00 -10.39 2.30
C LEU A 201 5.32 -9.27 3.08
N SER A 202 4.55 -8.44 2.40
CA SER A 202 3.97 -7.22 2.98
C SER A 202 2.49 -7.10 2.67
N LEU A 203 1.71 -6.78 3.69
CA LEU A 203 0.27 -6.60 3.63
C LEU A 203 -0.10 -5.14 3.27
N VAL A 204 -1.06 -5.01 2.36
CA VAL A 204 -1.58 -3.72 1.86
C VAL A 204 -3.10 -3.62 1.98
N SER A 205 -3.68 -2.53 1.47
CA SER A 205 -5.12 -2.32 1.38
C SER A 205 -5.82 -2.27 2.74
N TRP A 206 -5.39 -1.33 3.60
CA TRP A 206 -5.89 -1.22 4.97
C TRP A 206 -7.16 -0.37 5.12
N GLY A 207 -7.73 0.19 4.04
CA GLY A 207 -8.90 1.06 4.10
C GLY A 207 -10.11 0.45 4.83
N PHE A 208 -10.28 -0.87 4.78
CA PHE A 208 -11.39 -1.58 5.42
C PHE A 208 -11.04 -2.25 6.76
N ALA A 209 -9.80 -2.10 7.23
CA ALA A 209 -9.39 -2.69 8.48
C ALA A 209 -10.13 -2.05 9.66
N ARG A 210 -10.55 -2.90 10.60
CA ARG A 210 -11.28 -2.51 11.80
C ARG A 210 -10.31 -2.40 12.96
N ALA A 211 -10.36 -1.26 13.62
CA ALA A 211 -9.68 -1.05 14.88
C ALA A 211 -10.19 -2.05 15.93
N PRO A 212 -9.42 -2.32 16.99
CA PRO A 212 -9.91 -3.06 18.14
C PRO A 212 -11.18 -2.35 18.65
N SER A 213 -12.32 -3.03 18.67
CA SER A 213 -13.46 -2.54 19.44
C SER A 213 -13.03 -2.57 20.90
N GLY A 214 -13.14 -1.44 21.61
CA GLY A 214 -12.66 -1.26 22.98
C GLY A 214 -13.25 -2.21 24.03
N ASP A 215 -14.17 -3.10 23.64
CA ASP A 215 -14.86 -4.06 24.51
C ASP A 215 -14.40 -5.51 24.32
N ALA A 216 -13.39 -5.76 23.47
CA ALA A 216 -12.85 -7.11 23.28
C ALA A 216 -11.83 -7.45 24.38
N GLU A 217 -12.32 -7.87 25.55
CA GLU A 217 -11.51 -8.61 26.52
C GLU A 217 -10.89 -9.85 25.84
N GLU A 218 -9.62 -10.12 26.16
CA GLU A 218 -8.77 -11.15 25.58
C GLU A 218 -9.37 -12.56 25.65
N ASN A 219 -10.14 -12.95 24.64
CA ASN A 219 -10.31 -14.34 24.25
C ASN A 219 -9.62 -14.54 22.91
N VAL A 220 -8.29 -14.53 22.91
CA VAL A 220 -7.52 -15.05 21.78
C VAL A 220 -7.57 -16.56 21.88
N GLU A 221 -8.67 -17.16 21.41
CA GLU A 221 -8.63 -18.57 21.04
C GLU A 221 -7.49 -18.75 20.04
N GLU A 222 -6.61 -19.72 20.30
CA GLU A 222 -5.48 -20.05 19.43
C GLU A 222 -6.07 -20.54 18.10
N MET A 223 -6.30 -19.61 17.16
CA MET A 223 -6.78 -19.94 15.82
C MET A 223 -5.82 -20.96 15.21
N ASP A 224 -6.36 -22.11 14.77
CA ASP A 224 -5.60 -23.10 14.01
C ASP A 224 -5.31 -22.52 12.61
N LEU A 225 -4.27 -21.68 12.55
CA LEU A 225 -3.82 -20.94 11.37
C LEU A 225 -3.52 -21.85 10.17
N LYS A 226 -3.41 -23.16 10.36
CA LYS A 226 -3.20 -24.10 9.27
C LYS A 226 -4.49 -24.33 8.48
N GLU A 227 -5.62 -24.52 9.15
CA GLU A 227 -6.92 -24.69 8.49
C GLU A 227 -7.33 -23.41 7.75
N ASP A 228 -7.11 -22.23 8.34
CA ASP A 228 -7.47 -20.95 7.69
C ASP A 228 -6.62 -20.63 6.45
N VAL A 229 -5.33 -21.01 6.44
CA VAL A 229 -4.47 -20.86 5.26
C VAL A 229 -4.95 -21.77 4.14
N ASP A 230 -5.21 -23.03 4.45
CA ASP A 230 -5.69 -23.99 3.46
C ASP A 230 -7.08 -23.57 2.96
N GLN A 231 -7.96 -23.07 3.84
CA GLN A 231 -9.29 -22.56 3.49
C GLN A 231 -9.22 -21.25 2.68
N ALA A 232 -8.33 -20.31 3.00
CA ALA A 232 -8.15 -19.08 2.22
C ALA A 232 -7.56 -19.36 0.83
N VAL A 233 -6.62 -20.31 0.73
CA VAL A 233 -6.10 -20.81 -0.55
C VAL A 233 -7.20 -21.52 -1.33
N GLU A 234 -8.00 -22.38 -0.69
CA GLU A 234 -9.10 -23.09 -1.33
C GLU A 234 -10.22 -22.15 -1.79
N LEU A 235 -10.60 -21.15 -0.99
CA LEU A 235 -11.59 -20.12 -1.34
C LEU A 235 -11.11 -19.28 -2.52
N GLY A 236 -9.85 -18.83 -2.50
CA GLY A 236 -9.23 -18.13 -3.62
C GLY A 236 -9.17 -19.00 -4.89
N GLU A 237 -8.91 -20.31 -4.75
CA GLU A 237 -8.92 -21.24 -5.88
C GLU A 237 -10.34 -21.52 -6.42
N LYS A 238 -11.36 -21.63 -5.55
CA LYS A 238 -12.77 -21.83 -5.94
C LYS A 238 -13.33 -20.59 -6.65
N GLU A 239 -13.02 -19.38 -6.17
CA GLU A 239 -13.42 -18.15 -6.84
C GLU A 239 -12.74 -18.00 -8.21
N ALA A 240 -11.44 -18.31 -8.32
CA ALA A 240 -10.72 -18.28 -9.59
C ALA A 240 -11.27 -19.28 -10.63
N ARG A 241 -11.92 -20.36 -10.17
CA ARG A 241 -12.60 -21.36 -11.02
C ARG A 241 -14.07 -21.02 -11.28
N GLY A 242 -14.62 -19.96 -10.67
CA GLY A 242 -16.05 -19.64 -10.76
C GLY A 242 -16.96 -20.65 -10.05
N GLU A 243 -16.43 -21.41 -9.09
CA GLU A 243 -17.12 -22.52 -8.41
C GLU A 243 -17.91 -22.08 -7.17
N THR A 244 -17.82 -20.81 -6.76
CA THR A 244 -18.61 -20.27 -5.66
C THR A 244 -20.06 -20.05 -6.10
N LYS A 245 -20.88 -21.11 -5.98
CA LYS A 245 -22.34 -20.98 -6.02
C LYS A 245 -22.79 -20.17 -4.80
N LEU A 246 -23.16 -18.91 -5.03
CA LEU A 246 -23.89 -18.12 -4.04
C LEU A 246 -25.21 -18.84 -3.71
N GLY A 247 -25.22 -19.59 -2.62
CA GLY A 247 -26.44 -20.13 -2.03
C GLY A 247 -27.36 -18.98 -1.69
N GLY A 248 -28.55 -18.97 -2.30
CA GLY A 248 -29.60 -17.97 -2.10
C GLY A 248 -30.19 -18.05 -0.69
N GLY A 249 -29.47 -17.55 0.30
CA GLY A 249 -30.00 -17.20 1.61
C GLY A 249 -30.34 -15.72 1.63
N LYS A 250 -31.64 -15.38 1.61
CA LYS A 250 -32.12 -14.02 1.85
C LYS A 250 -31.82 -13.62 3.30
N GLN A 251 -30.65 -13.08 3.57
CA GLN A 251 -30.42 -12.16 4.68
C GLN A 251 -29.74 -10.91 4.13
N GLY A 252 -30.38 -9.76 4.36
CA GLY A 252 -29.97 -8.47 3.87
C GLY A 252 -28.68 -7.99 4.51
N PHE A 253 -27.55 -8.49 4.05
CA PHE A 253 -26.29 -7.77 4.12
C PHE A 253 -26.14 -6.99 2.82
N GLY A 254 -26.08 -5.66 2.93
CA GLY A 254 -25.84 -4.78 1.78
C GLY A 254 -24.69 -5.33 0.95
N ARG A 255 -24.93 -5.52 -0.35
CA ARG A 255 -23.92 -5.96 -1.30
C ARG A 255 -22.70 -5.05 -1.14
N ARG A 256 -21.60 -5.60 -0.63
CA ARG A 256 -20.33 -4.88 -0.58
C ARG A 256 -19.89 -4.63 -2.04
N PRO A 257 -19.39 -3.43 -2.38
CA PRO A 257 -18.79 -3.21 -3.68
C PRO A 257 -17.65 -4.21 -3.84
N ARG A 258 -17.75 -5.03 -4.89
CA ARG A 258 -16.71 -5.96 -5.29
C ARG A 258 -15.52 -5.09 -5.68
N ALA A 259 -14.38 -5.24 -5.00
CA ALA A 259 -13.14 -4.74 -5.56
C ALA A 259 -12.98 -5.46 -6.90
N GLU A 260 -13.03 -4.72 -8.01
CA GLU A 260 -12.95 -5.33 -9.31
C GLU A 260 -11.54 -5.92 -9.52
N ILE A 261 -11.52 -7.23 -9.75
CA ILE A 261 -10.34 -8.11 -9.85
C ILE A 261 -9.77 -7.99 -11.26
N TYR A 262 -8.49 -7.65 -11.43
CA TYR A 262 -7.89 -7.59 -12.78
C TYR A 262 -6.50 -8.23 -12.88
N ARG A 263 -6.34 -9.02 -13.96
CA ARG A 263 -5.10 -9.71 -14.35
C ARG A 263 -4.06 -8.70 -14.84
N LEU A 264 -2.85 -8.77 -14.26
CA LEU A 264 -1.65 -8.17 -14.81
C LEU A 264 -1.40 -8.75 -16.21
N LYS A 265 -1.37 -7.91 -17.25
CA LYS A 265 -0.76 -8.28 -18.53
C LYS A 265 0.76 -8.26 -18.35
N GLU A 266 1.41 -9.33 -18.77
CA GLU A 266 2.87 -9.39 -18.86
C GLU A 266 3.33 -8.30 -19.84
N VAL A 267 4.22 -7.42 -19.37
CA VAL A 267 5.04 -6.60 -20.24
C VAL A 267 6.39 -7.29 -20.25
N ASP A 268 6.74 -7.86 -21.40
CA ASP A 268 8.06 -8.45 -21.62
C ASP A 268 9.11 -7.34 -21.45
N THR A 269 10.02 -7.53 -20.50
CA THR A 269 11.23 -6.74 -20.31
C THR A 269 12.45 -7.57 -20.67
#